data_AF-A0ABD7UUY0-F1
#
_entry.id   AF-A0ABD7UUY0-F1
#
_cell.length_a   1.000
_cell.length_b   1.000
_cell.length_c   1.000
_cell.angle_alpha   90.00
_cell.angle_beta   90.00
_cell.angle_gamma   90.00
#
_symmetry.space_group_name_H-M   'P 1'
#
loop_
_entity.id
_entity.type
_entity.pdbx_description
1 polymer ?
#
loop_
_entity_poly.entity_id
_entity_poly.type
_entity_poly.pdbx_seq_one_letter_code
_entity_poly.pdbx_strand_id
1 'polypeptide(L)'
;MSYINNIEHAKVLDLTQEVMIEQDQMLSRTLVQRQDLGITVFSLDKGQEIGRHSSPGDAMVTILSGLAEITIDQETYRVAEG
;
A
#
# COMPACT_ATOMS: atom_id res chain seq x y z
N MET A 1 7.88 4.85 -22.95
CA MET A 1 8.31 4.65 -21.55
C MET A 1 7.08 4.35 -20.73
N SER A 2 7.15 3.37 -19.85
CA SER A 2 6.04 3.11 -18.94
C SER A 2 6.12 4.05 -17.73
N TYR A 3 4.99 4.66 -17.35
CA TYR A 3 4.89 5.51 -16.16
C TYR A 3 4.57 4.72 -14.89
N ILE A 4 4.04 3.50 -15.07
CA ILE A 4 3.67 2.58 -13.99
C ILE A 4 4.41 1.27 -14.27
N ASN A 5 5.15 0.76 -13.30
CA ASN A 5 6.00 -0.42 -13.45
C ASN A 5 5.46 -1.59 -12.63
N ASN A 6 6.05 -2.77 -12.83
CA ASN A 6 5.82 -3.98 -12.03
C ASN A 6 4.40 -4.56 -12.10
N ILE A 7 3.62 -4.22 -13.13
CA ILE A 7 2.28 -4.76 -13.42
C ILE A 7 2.11 -5.01 -14.92
N GLU A 8 1.11 -5.80 -15.29
CA GLU A 8 0.71 -5.96 -16.70
C GLU A 8 0.00 -4.70 -17.22
N HIS A 9 0.39 -4.25 -18.42
CA HIS A 9 -0.19 -3.09 -19.07
C HIS A 9 -1.40 -3.45 -19.93
N ALA A 10 -2.33 -2.50 -20.08
CA ALA A 10 -3.54 -2.63 -20.89
C ALA A 10 -4.42 -3.83 -20.50
N LYS A 11 -4.42 -4.18 -19.22
CA LYS A 11 -5.21 -5.26 -18.63
C LYS A 11 -5.94 -4.73 -17.41
N VAL A 12 -7.16 -5.21 -17.19
CA VAL A 12 -7.88 -4.99 -15.94
C VAL A 12 -7.25 -5.89 -14.89
N LEU A 13 -6.78 -5.30 -13.80
CA LEU A 13 -6.08 -6.00 -12.72
C LEU A 13 -6.87 -5.87 -11.41
N ASP A 14 -6.85 -6.94 -10.63
CA ASP A 14 -7.24 -6.90 -9.22
C ASP A 14 -5.96 -6.68 -8.40
N LEU A 15 -5.82 -5.49 -7.82
CA LEU A 15 -4.64 -5.12 -7.05
C LEU A 15 -4.41 -6.02 -5.83
N THR A 16 -5.46 -6.67 -5.30
CA THR A 16 -5.33 -7.63 -4.19
C THR A 16 -4.58 -8.90 -4.60
N GLN A 17 -4.53 -9.20 -5.91
CA GLN A 17 -3.82 -10.36 -6.46
C GLN A 17 -2.39 -10.03 -6.92
N GLU A 18 -2.04 -8.74 -7.00
CA GLU A 18 -0.69 -8.32 -7.40
C GLU A 18 0.33 -8.46 -6.26
N VAL A 19 -0.15 -8.47 -5.00
CA VAL A 19 0.66 -8.65 -3.79
C VAL A 19 -0.11 -9.50 -2.79
N MET A 20 0.29 -10.78 -2.64
CA MET A 20 -0.37 -11.73 -1.74
C MET A 20 -0.01 -11.44 -0.27
N ILE A 21 -0.91 -11.79 0.66
CA ILE A 21 -0.58 -11.83 2.09
C ILE A 21 0.11 -13.16 2.38
N GLU A 22 1.30 -13.09 2.95
CA GLU A 22 2.10 -14.26 3.34
C GLU A 22 2.29 -14.27 4.85
N GLN A 23 2.28 -15.47 5.44
CA GLN A 23 2.36 -15.62 6.89
C GLN A 23 3.62 -14.94 7.45
N ASP A 24 3.42 -14.15 8.52
CA ASP A 24 4.47 -13.42 9.25
C ASP A 24 5.28 -12.45 8.37
N GLN A 25 4.72 -11.98 7.25
CA GLN A 25 5.40 -11.12 6.29
C GLN A 25 4.62 -9.85 5.94
N MET A 26 5.39 -8.80 5.64
CA MET A 26 4.94 -7.64 4.89
C MET A 26 5.58 -7.72 3.50
N LEU A 27 4.76 -7.74 2.45
CA LEU A 27 5.21 -7.65 1.07
C LEU A 27 4.79 -6.30 0.47
N SER A 28 5.50 -5.87 -0.56
CA SER A 28 5.17 -4.64 -1.27
C SER A 28 5.52 -4.73 -2.74
N ARG A 29 4.81 -3.94 -3.55
CA ARG A 29 5.08 -3.75 -4.96
C ARG A 29 4.94 -2.27 -5.30
N THR A 30 6.09 -1.64 -5.55
CA THR A 30 6.13 -0.24 -5.99
C THR A 30 5.74 -0.15 -7.46
N LEU A 31 4.66 0.58 -7.74
CA LEU A 31 4.15 0.81 -9.09
C LEU A 31 4.73 2.08 -9.70
N VAL A 32 4.90 3.12 -8.90
CA VAL A 32 5.49 4.40 -9.33
C VAL A 32 6.53 4.84 -8.32
N GLN A 33 7.73 5.18 -8.80
CA GLN A 33 8.81 5.73 -7.99
C GLN A 33 9.42 6.91 -8.76
N ARG A 34 8.97 8.12 -8.46
CA ARG A 34 9.47 9.37 -9.06
C ARG A 34 9.64 10.41 -7.96
N GLN A 35 10.26 11.54 -8.31
CA GLN A 35 10.44 12.66 -7.38
C GLN A 35 9.11 13.29 -6.95
N ASP A 36 8.09 13.24 -7.80
CA ASP A 36 6.80 13.91 -7.63
C ASP A 36 5.63 12.98 -7.30
N LEU A 37 5.81 11.66 -7.45
CA LEU A 37 4.76 10.68 -7.20
C LEU A 37 5.36 9.32 -6.80
N GLY A 38 4.85 8.79 -5.69
CA GLY A 38 5.07 7.42 -5.25
C GLY A 38 3.74 6.67 -5.17
N ILE A 39 3.69 5.46 -5.71
CA ILE A 39 2.54 4.55 -5.56
C ILE A 39 3.09 3.16 -5.24
N THR A 40 2.69 2.61 -4.11
CA THR A 40 3.09 1.26 -3.67
C THR A 40 1.87 0.52 -3.15
N VAL A 41 1.70 -0.72 -3.60
CA VAL A 41 0.72 -1.66 -3.04
C VAL A 41 1.42 -2.47 -1.96
N PHE A 42 0.81 -2.56 -0.78
CA PHE A 42 1.34 -3.33 0.35
C PHE A 42 0.37 -4.45 0.71
N SER A 43 0.93 -5.58 1.14
CA SER A 43 0.20 -6.63 1.84
C SER A 43 0.89 -6.86 3.18
N LEU A 44 0.09 -7.03 4.23
CA LEU A 44 0.57 -7.21 5.59
C LEU A 44 -0.20 -8.37 6.20
N ASP A 45 0.51 -9.35 6.75
CA ASP A 45 -0.13 -10.30 7.63
C ASP A 45 -0.54 -9.64 8.96
N LYS A 46 -1.44 -10.30 9.68
CA LYS A 46 -1.93 -9.82 10.96
C LYS A 46 -0.78 -9.59 11.94
N GLY A 47 -0.69 -8.38 12.47
CA GLY A 47 0.34 -7.97 13.43
C GLY A 47 1.62 -7.44 12.77
N GLN A 48 1.73 -7.50 11.44
CA GLN A 48 2.75 -6.74 10.71
C GLN A 48 2.35 -5.27 10.61
N GLU A 49 3.34 -4.39 10.51
CA GLU A 49 3.12 -2.95 10.41
C GLU A 49 4.07 -2.30 9.41
N ILE A 50 3.65 -1.14 8.89
CA ILE A 50 4.57 -0.20 8.25
C ILE A 50 5.08 0.73 9.35
N GLY A 51 6.39 0.74 9.56
CA GLY A 51 7.01 1.58 10.58
C GLY A 51 6.68 3.06 10.42
N ARG A 52 6.59 3.77 11.55
CA ARG A 52 6.28 5.21 11.59
C ARG A 52 7.30 6.01 10.77
N HIS A 53 6.79 6.87 9.88
CA HIS A 53 7.60 7.73 9.04
C HIS A 53 6.84 9.02 8.70
N SER A 54 7.53 9.97 8.06
CA SER A 54 6.95 11.21 7.55
C SER A 54 7.13 11.29 6.03
N SER A 55 6.16 11.87 5.34
CA SER A 55 6.24 12.20 3.91
C SER A 55 6.52 13.69 3.72
N PRO A 56 7.28 14.11 2.70
CA PRO A 56 7.46 15.54 2.36
C PRO A 56 6.22 16.19 1.75
N GLY A 57 5.18 15.41 1.39
CA GLY A 57 3.90 15.89 0.88
C GLY A 57 2.75 15.02 1.37
N ASP A 58 1.55 15.26 0.84
CA ASP A 58 0.35 14.52 1.24
C ASP A 58 0.46 13.04 0.90
N ALA A 59 -0.06 12.20 1.79
CA ALA A 59 -0.16 10.76 1.61
C ALA A 59 -1.63 10.34 1.62
N MET A 60 -2.03 9.53 0.65
CA MET A 60 -3.34 8.91 0.58
C MET A 60 -3.20 7.41 0.77
N VAL A 61 -4.06 6.83 1.61
CA VAL A 61 -4.12 5.39 1.88
C VAL A 61 -5.54 4.91 1.59
N THR A 62 -5.65 3.80 0.88
CA THR A 62 -6.93 3.10 0.62
C THR A 62 -6.75 1.64 1.02
N ILE A 63 -7.69 1.12 1.81
CA ILE A 63 -7.66 -0.28 2.24
C ILE A 63 -8.33 -1.12 1.16
N LEU A 64 -7.53 -1.95 0.47
CA LEU A 64 -8.02 -2.80 -0.62
C LEU A 64 -8.67 -4.10 -0.11
N SER A 65 -8.32 -4.55 1.09
CA SER A 65 -8.93 -5.71 1.75
C SER A 65 -8.68 -5.68 3.25
N GLY A 66 -9.64 -6.17 4.03
CA GLY A 66 -9.49 -6.37 5.47
C GLY A 66 -9.71 -5.10 6.30
N LEU A 67 -8.95 -4.97 7.39
CA LEU A 67 -9.06 -3.89 8.37
C LEU A 67 -7.66 -3.50 8.84
N ALA A 68 -7.36 -2.20 8.82
CA ALA A 68 -6.09 -1.65 9.27
C ALA A 68 -6.29 -0.65 10.44
N GLU A 69 -5.30 -0.60 11.33
CA GLU A 69 -5.14 0.49 12.28
C GLU A 69 -4.08 1.45 11.74
N ILE A 70 -4.46 2.71 11.52
CA ILE A 70 -3.57 3.75 10.99
C ILE A 70 -3.42 4.81 12.06
N THR A 71 -2.18 5.09 12.46
CA THR A 71 -1.89 6.15 13.44
C THR A 71 -1.28 7.35 12.75
N ILE A 72 -1.94 8.50 12.86
CA ILE A 72 -1.47 9.80 12.36
C ILE A 72 -1.21 10.67 13.59
N ASP A 73 0.04 11.09 13.75
CA ASP A 73 0.53 11.72 14.98
C ASP A 73 0.20 10.89 16.24
N GLN A 74 -0.76 11.36 17.05
CA GLN A 74 -1.16 10.71 18.30
C GLN A 74 -2.54 10.06 18.20
N GLU A 75 -3.21 10.16 17.04
CA GLU A 75 -4.55 9.66 16.84
C GLU A 75 -4.54 8.39 15.99
N THR A 76 -5.26 7.36 16.44
CA THR A 76 -5.38 6.08 15.77
C THR A 76 -6.78 5.91 15.18
N TYR A 77 -6.83 5.53 13.92
CA TYR A 77 -8.04 5.30 13.15
C TYR A 77 -8.14 3.83 12.74
N ARG A 78 -9.35 3.27 12.78
CA ARG A 78 -9.65 1.95 12.22
C ARG A 78 -10.32 2.13 10.87
N VAL A 79 -9.69 1.61 9.82
CA VAL A 79 -10.15 1.77 8.44
C VAL A 79 -10.36 0.40 7.83
N ALA A 80 -11.60 0.10 7.46
CA ALA A 80 -11.96 -1.14 6.77
C ALA A 80 -11.81 -0.97 5.26
N GLU A 81 -11.84 -2.07 4.52
CA GLU A 81 -11.92 -2.08 3.07
C GLU A 81 -13.01 -1.15 2.52
N GLY A 82 -12.66 -0.39 1.48
CA GLY A 82 -13.49 0.64 0.84
C GLY A 82 -12.94 2.05 1.02
#